data_AF-A0A497A3C9-F1
#
_entry.id   AF-A0A497A3C9-F1
#
_cell.length_a   1.000
_cell.length_b   1.000
_cell.length_c   1.000
_cell.angle_alpha   90.00
_cell.angle_beta   90.00
_cell.angle_gamma   90.00
#
_symmetry.space_group_name_H-M   'P 1'
#
loop_
_entity.id
_entity.type
_entity.pdbx_description
1 polymer ?
#
loop_
_entity_poly.entity_id
_entity_poly.type
_entity_poly.pdbx_seq_one_letter_code
_entity_poly.pdbx_strand_id
1 'polypeptide(L)'
;MWLAGLLLIDRMFGTRLAINEVARRRQRLVTAKAQLADIQAELKRLSELVEQANVELCLFYLRRRQLLIPEQRLFFQTTDEDEERALEMLIAHLVKSHLATVEIQEDETGYTYRLIPDWAAIRAALESPDPNLASWLEEMSKQCPLEK
;
A
#
# COMPACT_ATOMS: atom_id res chain seq x y z
N MET A 1 -37.59 21.69 15.06
CA MET A 1 -38.67 22.71 15.18
C MET A 1 -38.90 23.55 13.92
N TRP A 2 -37.88 23.86 13.10
CA TRP A 2 -38.04 24.77 11.94
C TRP A 2 -38.92 24.22 10.79
N LEU A 3 -38.83 22.92 10.46
CA LEU A 3 -39.65 22.29 9.40
C LEU A 3 -41.15 22.24 9.74
N ALA A 4 -41.50 22.10 11.01
CA ALA A 4 -42.89 22.10 11.47
C ALA A 4 -43.54 23.49 11.30
N GLY A 5 -42.78 24.57 11.51
CA GLY A 5 -43.22 25.94 11.23
C GLY A 5 -43.45 26.19 9.73
N LEU A 6 -42.55 25.69 8.88
CA LEU A 6 -42.72 25.78 7.41
C LEU A 6 -43.94 25.01 6.90
N LEU A 7 -44.26 23.85 7.47
CA LEU A 7 -45.47 23.09 7.12
C LEU A 7 -46.77 23.82 7.49
N LEU A 8 -46.78 24.54 8.62
CA LEU A 8 -47.91 25.38 9.01
C LEU A 8 -48.09 26.56 8.05
N ILE A 9 -46.99 27.21 7.64
CA ILE A 9 -47.00 28.30 6.66
C ILE A 9 -47.47 27.79 5.29
N ASP A 10 -46.96 26.66 4.82
CA ASP A 10 -47.39 26.02 3.57
C ASP A 10 -48.89 25.71 3.56
N ARG A 11 -49.45 25.27 4.69
CA ARG A 11 -50.88 24.98 4.81
C ARG A 11 -51.75 26.25 4.90
N MET A 12 -51.26 27.32 5.53
CA MET A 12 -52.00 28.58 5.64
C MET A 12 -51.96 29.42 4.36
N PHE A 13 -50.86 29.36 3.60
CA PHE A 13 -50.64 30.21 2.43
C PHE A 13 -50.60 29.45 1.09
N GLY A 14 -50.80 28.12 1.11
CA GLY A 14 -50.77 27.29 -0.10
C GLY A 14 -49.38 27.18 -0.75
N THR A 15 -48.32 27.42 0.01
CA THR A 15 -46.93 27.39 -0.48
C THR A 15 -46.33 25.97 -0.43
N ARG A 16 -45.16 25.76 -1.06
CA ARG A 16 -44.42 24.48 -1.07
C ARG A 16 -43.01 24.59 -0.46
N LEU A 17 -42.82 25.52 0.48
CA LEU A 17 -41.53 25.87 1.07
C LEU A 17 -40.90 24.70 1.84
N ALA A 18 -41.70 23.93 2.59
CA ALA A 18 -41.22 22.77 3.34
C ALA A 18 -40.69 21.67 2.40
N ILE A 19 -41.38 21.42 1.30
CA ILE A 19 -40.99 20.42 0.28
C ILE A 19 -39.69 20.87 -0.40
N ASN A 20 -39.60 22.14 -0.79
CA ASN A 20 -38.41 22.69 -1.43
C ASN A 20 -37.19 22.67 -0.50
N GLU A 21 -37.36 22.93 0.79
CA GLU A 21 -36.28 22.89 1.77
C GLU A 21 -35.80 21.45 2.04
N VAL A 22 -36.72 20.48 2.12
CA VAL A 22 -36.36 19.06 2.19
C VAL A 22 -35.63 18.61 0.93
N ALA A 23 -36.09 19.01 -0.26
CA ALA A 23 -35.43 18.72 -1.52
C ALA A 23 -34.02 19.33 -1.56
N ARG A 24 -33.84 20.59 -1.14
CA ARG A 24 -32.51 21.25 -1.04
C ARG A 24 -31.57 20.51 -0.09
N ARG A 25 -32.05 20.10 1.10
CA ARG A 25 -31.25 19.35 2.06
C ARG A 25 -30.89 17.96 1.55
N ARG A 26 -31.81 17.27 0.89
CA ARG A 26 -31.54 15.99 0.21
C ARG A 26 -30.50 16.15 -0.88
N GLN A 27 -30.61 17.19 -1.71
CA GLN A 27 -29.62 17.49 -2.74
C GLN A 27 -28.23 17.70 -2.14
N ARG A 28 -28.11 18.51 -1.08
CA ARG A 28 -26.84 18.74 -0.36
C ARG A 28 -26.26 17.46 0.22
N LEU A 29 -27.09 16.58 0.79
CA LEU A 29 -26.65 15.28 1.28
C LEU A 29 -26.15 14.36 0.16
N VAL A 30 -26.81 14.36 -0.99
CA VAL A 30 -26.35 13.59 -2.16
C VAL A 30 -24.99 14.12 -2.65
N THR A 31 -24.84 15.45 -2.76
CA THR A 31 -23.56 16.07 -3.15
C THR A 31 -22.45 15.76 -2.14
N ALA A 32 -22.73 15.87 -0.83
CA ALA A 32 -21.75 15.55 0.20
C ALA A 32 -21.33 14.07 0.19
N LYS A 33 -22.27 13.15 -0.09
CA LYS A 33 -21.95 11.72 -0.26
C LYS A 33 -21.08 11.47 -1.48
N ALA A 34 -21.36 12.13 -2.60
CA ALA A 34 -20.53 12.03 -3.79
C ALA A 34 -19.11 12.53 -3.51
N GLN A 35 -18.96 13.69 -2.87
CA GLN A 35 -17.65 14.22 -2.47
C GLN A 35 -16.90 13.27 -1.52
N LEU A 36 -17.60 12.64 -0.58
CA LEU A 36 -16.97 11.66 0.32
C LEU A 36 -16.47 10.44 -0.46
N ALA A 37 -17.25 9.94 -1.42
CA ALA A 37 -16.85 8.82 -2.26
C ALA A 37 -15.63 9.17 -3.12
N ASP A 38 -15.59 10.37 -3.69
CA ASP A 38 -14.45 10.87 -4.46
C ASP A 38 -13.18 10.96 -3.59
N ILE A 39 -13.29 11.50 -2.37
CA ILE A 39 -12.17 11.57 -1.43
C ILE A 39 -11.70 10.17 -1.03
N GLN A 40 -12.60 9.23 -0.78
CA GLN A 40 -12.25 7.85 -0.45
C GLN A 40 -11.52 7.15 -1.61
N ALA A 41 -11.97 7.38 -2.85
CA ALA A 41 -11.30 6.86 -4.03
C ALA A 41 -9.89 7.44 -4.17
N GLU A 42 -9.73 8.74 -3.97
CA GLU A 42 -8.40 9.39 -4.05
C GLU A 42 -7.46 8.91 -2.94
N LEU A 43 -7.95 8.76 -1.70
CA LEU A 43 -7.15 8.20 -0.61
C LEU A 43 -6.70 6.77 -0.90
N LYS A 44 -7.59 5.94 -1.46
CA LYS A 44 -7.25 4.58 -1.86
C LYS A 44 -6.13 4.60 -2.91
N ARG A 45 -6.28 5.42 -3.96
CA ARG A 45 -5.27 5.58 -5.00
C ARG A 45 -3.93 6.05 -4.44
N LEU A 46 -3.93 7.05 -3.56
CA LEU A 46 -2.71 7.53 -2.93
C LEU A 46 -2.06 6.45 -2.06
N SER A 47 -2.85 5.65 -1.34
CA SER A 47 -2.32 4.54 -0.55
C SER A 47 -1.68 3.46 -1.42
N GLU A 48 -2.27 3.15 -2.57
CA GLU A 48 -1.70 2.21 -3.55
C GLU A 48 -0.37 2.74 -4.11
N LEU A 49 -0.29 4.03 -4.45
CA LEU A 49 0.95 4.67 -4.93
C LEU A 49 2.06 4.67 -3.88
N VAL A 50 1.73 4.92 -2.61
CA VAL A 50 2.69 4.87 -1.51
C VAL A 50 3.22 3.44 -1.33
N GLU A 51 2.35 2.44 -1.40
CA GLU A 51 2.78 1.05 -1.26
C GLU A 51 3.67 0.62 -2.43
N GLN A 52 3.32 0.99 -3.67
CA GLN A 52 4.18 0.77 -4.82
C GLN A 52 5.58 1.39 -4.63
N ALA A 53 5.65 2.64 -4.16
CA ALA A 53 6.92 3.30 -3.88
C ALA A 53 7.73 2.60 -2.78
N ASN A 54 7.09 2.11 -1.72
CA ASN A 54 7.76 1.36 -0.66
C ASN A 54 8.34 0.04 -1.15
N VAL A 55 7.59 -0.69 -2.00
CA VAL A 55 8.08 -1.92 -2.64
C VAL A 55 9.30 -1.61 -3.52
N GLU A 56 9.25 -0.56 -4.34
CA GLU A 56 10.40 -0.15 -5.16
C GLU A 56 11.62 0.20 -4.30
N LEU A 57 11.46 0.95 -3.22
CA LEU A 57 12.54 1.26 -2.27
C LEU A 57 13.17 0.00 -1.67
N CYS A 58 12.34 -0.97 -1.28
CA CYS A 58 12.81 -2.27 -0.81
C CYS A 58 13.69 -2.97 -1.86
N LEU A 59 13.25 -2.97 -3.12
CA LEU A 59 14.00 -3.60 -4.22
C LEU A 59 15.30 -2.86 -4.54
N PHE A 60 15.29 -1.53 -4.51
CA PHE A 60 16.51 -0.74 -4.65
C PHE A 60 17.51 -1.02 -3.53
N TYR A 61 17.04 -1.15 -2.30
CA TYR A 61 17.88 -1.54 -1.17
C TYR A 61 18.50 -2.92 -1.40
N LEU A 62 17.70 -3.93 -1.74
CA LEU A 62 18.20 -5.29 -2.02
C LEU A 62 19.22 -5.31 -3.16
N ARG A 63 18.96 -4.58 -4.24
CA ARG A 63 19.89 -4.44 -5.35
C ARG A 63 21.19 -3.77 -4.92
N ARG A 64 21.11 -2.67 -4.17
CA ARG A 64 22.29 -1.98 -3.66
C ARG A 64 23.11 -2.90 -2.76
N ARG A 65 22.45 -3.63 -1.86
CA ARG A 65 23.08 -4.63 -0.99
C ARG A 65 23.79 -5.71 -1.81
N GLN A 66 23.15 -6.26 -2.83
CA GLN A 66 23.76 -7.23 -3.74
C GLN A 66 25.02 -6.69 -4.42
N LEU A 67 25.03 -5.43 -4.84
CA LEU A 67 26.19 -4.83 -5.49
C LEU A 67 27.37 -4.63 -4.53
N LEU A 68 27.09 -4.36 -3.26
CA LEU A 68 28.12 -4.11 -2.25
C LEU A 68 28.62 -5.39 -1.60
N ILE A 69 27.73 -6.35 -1.33
CA ILE A 69 28.00 -7.60 -0.61
C ILE A 69 27.18 -8.75 -1.25
N PRO A 70 27.61 -9.29 -2.41
CA PRO A 70 26.86 -10.31 -3.14
C PRO A 70 26.55 -11.57 -2.33
N GLU A 71 27.47 -11.99 -1.47
CA GLU A 71 27.40 -13.23 -0.69
C GLU A 71 26.30 -13.17 0.39
N GLN A 72 25.95 -11.96 0.85
CA GLN A 72 24.99 -11.72 1.93
C GLN A 72 23.73 -10.98 1.45
N ARG A 73 23.49 -10.93 0.13
CA ARG A 73 22.45 -10.09 -0.48
C ARG A 73 21.02 -10.31 0.06
N LEU A 74 20.76 -11.42 0.75
CA LEU A 74 19.46 -11.77 1.34
C LEU A 74 19.54 -12.25 2.79
N PHE A 75 20.73 -12.25 3.40
CA PHE A 75 20.92 -12.64 4.79
C PHE A 75 21.09 -11.38 5.64
N PHE A 76 20.42 -11.32 6.78
CA PHE A 76 20.42 -10.17 7.70
C PHE A 76 20.75 -10.65 9.11
N GLN A 77 21.61 -9.92 9.81
CA GLN A 77 22.01 -10.20 11.18
C GLN A 77 21.43 -9.15 12.12
N THR A 78 20.78 -9.56 13.20
CA THR A 78 20.21 -8.62 14.19
C THR A 78 21.24 -8.03 15.14
N THR A 79 22.52 -8.35 14.97
CA THR A 79 23.60 -7.73 15.73
C THR A 79 23.98 -6.35 15.20
N ASP A 80 23.54 -6.00 13.99
CA ASP A 80 23.71 -4.69 13.37
C ASP A 80 22.36 -3.95 13.33
N GLU A 81 22.30 -2.79 13.96
CA GLU A 81 21.08 -1.98 14.07
C GLU A 81 20.59 -1.48 12.70
N ASP A 82 21.49 -1.18 11.77
CA ASP A 82 21.10 -0.73 10.42
C ASP A 82 20.57 -1.90 9.58
N GLU A 83 21.08 -3.11 9.78
CA GLU A 83 20.52 -4.31 9.15
C GLU A 83 19.16 -4.69 9.73
N GLU A 84 18.99 -4.56 11.04
CA GLU A 84 17.71 -4.81 11.70
C GLU A 84 16.62 -3.88 11.17
N ARG A 85 16.89 -2.57 11.11
CA ARG A 85 15.95 -1.59 10.54
C ARG A 85 15.62 -1.86 9.07
N ALA A 86 16.62 -2.26 8.28
CA ALA A 86 16.39 -2.60 6.88
C ALA A 86 15.53 -3.86 6.75
N LEU A 87 15.78 -4.88 7.58
CA LEU A 87 14.98 -6.10 7.64
C LEU A 87 13.53 -5.80 8.05
N GLU A 88 13.31 -4.94 9.04
CA GLU A 88 11.96 -4.51 9.44
C GLU A 88 11.19 -3.87 8.29
N MET A 89 11.84 -2.97 7.54
CA MET A 89 11.25 -2.36 6.33
C MET A 89 10.89 -3.42 5.28
N LEU A 90 11.79 -4.37 5.01
CA LEU A 90 11.57 -5.44 4.05
C LEU A 90 10.43 -6.37 4.49
N ILE A 91 10.34 -6.70 5.79
CA ILE A 91 9.24 -7.48 6.34
C ILE A 91 7.92 -6.72 6.21
N ALA A 92 7.93 -5.42 6.50
CA ALA A 92 6.73 -4.58 6.49
C ALA A 92 6.08 -4.51 5.09
N HIS A 93 6.87 -4.41 4.03
CA HIS A 93 6.36 -4.18 2.67
C HIS A 93 6.44 -5.38 1.73
N LEU A 94 7.41 -6.29 1.91
CA LEU A 94 7.52 -7.47 1.06
C LEU A 94 6.87 -8.69 1.71
N VAL A 95 7.13 -8.96 2.99
CA VAL A 95 6.62 -10.19 3.62
C VAL A 95 5.13 -10.08 3.94
N LYS A 96 4.68 -8.98 4.55
CA LYS A 96 3.25 -8.78 4.86
C LYS A 96 2.38 -8.70 3.61
N SER A 97 2.94 -8.23 2.50
CA SER A 97 2.26 -8.17 1.20
C SER A 97 2.36 -9.48 0.40
N HIS A 98 2.87 -10.56 1.00
CA HIS A 98 3.07 -11.88 0.38
C HIS A 98 3.98 -11.87 -0.86
N LEU A 99 4.87 -10.89 -0.95
CA LEU A 99 5.87 -10.75 -2.02
C LEU A 99 7.21 -11.39 -1.65
N ALA A 100 7.40 -11.75 -0.39
CA ALA A 100 8.55 -12.46 0.11
C ALA A 100 8.17 -13.31 1.32
N THR A 101 9.03 -14.27 1.65
CA THR A 101 9.01 -15.01 2.92
C THR A 101 10.31 -14.75 3.66
N VAL A 102 10.29 -14.86 4.99
CA VAL A 102 11.51 -14.83 5.80
C VAL A 102 11.69 -16.16 6.51
N GLU A 103 12.87 -16.73 6.41
CA GLU A 103 13.32 -17.86 7.21
C GLU A 103 14.23 -17.35 8.32
N ILE A 104 14.08 -17.90 9.52
CA ILE A 104 14.90 -17.55 10.67
C ILE A 104 15.81 -18.73 10.97
N GLN A 105 17.10 -18.46 11.07
CA GLN A 105 18.11 -19.42 11.52
C GLN A 105 18.67 -18.90 12.85
N GLU A 106 18.59 -19.74 13.87
CA GLU A 106 19.13 -19.45 15.20
C GLU A 106 20.49 -20.13 15.33
N ASP A 107 21.51 -19.32 15.64
CA ASP A 107 22.88 -19.77 15.90
C ASP A 107 23.31 -19.33 17.31
N GLU A 108 24.43 -19.86 17.80
CA GLU A 108 24.96 -19.56 19.14
C GLU A 108 25.22 -18.06 19.37
N THR A 109 25.40 -17.28 18.29
CA THR A 109 25.74 -15.85 18.33
C THR A 109 24.54 -14.93 18.06
N GLY A 110 23.35 -15.47 17.75
CA GLY A 110 22.15 -14.68 17.48
C GLY A 110 21.26 -15.26 16.38
N TYR A 111 20.40 -14.41 15.82
CA TYR A 111 19.46 -14.80 14.76
C TYR A 111 19.93 -14.25 13.40
N THR A 112 20.00 -15.15 12.42
CA THR A 112 20.22 -14.81 11.01
C THR A 112 18.91 -14.97 10.26
N TYR A 113 18.49 -13.93 9.56
CA TYR A 113 17.26 -13.92 8.78
C TYR A 113 17.58 -14.05 7.29
N ARG A 114 16.99 -15.03 6.63
CA ARG A 114 17.08 -15.19 5.19
C ARG A 114 15.78 -14.73 4.55
N LEU A 115 15.86 -13.66 3.75
CA LEU A 115 14.75 -13.20 2.94
C LEU A 115 14.68 -14.03 1.64
N ILE A 116 13.50 -14.55 1.32
CA ILE A 116 13.22 -15.31 0.10
C ILE A 116 12.14 -14.54 -0.69
N PRO A 117 12.55 -13.70 -1.66
CA PRO A 117 11.60 -12.96 -2.48
C PRO A 117 10.90 -13.85 -3.50
N ASP A 118 9.58 -13.68 -3.67
CA ASP A 118 8.85 -14.21 -4.82
C ASP A 118 8.99 -13.22 -5.98
N TRP A 119 10.02 -13.42 -6.80
CA TRP A 119 10.32 -12.53 -7.92
C TRP A 119 9.19 -12.44 -8.96
N ALA A 120 8.36 -13.48 -9.09
CA ALA A 120 7.23 -13.48 -10.00
C ALA A 120 6.08 -12.63 -9.45
N ALA A 121 5.75 -12.80 -8.17
CA ALA A 121 4.74 -11.99 -7.48
C ALA A 121 5.17 -10.52 -7.41
N ILE A 122 6.44 -10.24 -7.09
CA ILE A 122 7.00 -8.88 -7.07
C ILE A 122 6.85 -8.21 -8.43
N ARG A 123 7.18 -8.90 -9.52
CA ARG A 123 7.02 -8.33 -10.86
C ARG A 123 5.57 -8.06 -11.21
N ALA A 124 4.66 -8.98 -10.84
CA ALA A 124 3.24 -8.81 -11.09
C ALA A 124 2.63 -7.65 -10.28
N ALA A 125 3.18 -7.37 -9.09
CA ALA A 125 2.74 -6.27 -8.23
C ALA A 125 3.20 -4.88 -8.73
N LEU A 126 4.26 -4.82 -9.54
CA LEU A 126 4.77 -3.58 -10.12
C LEU A 126 4.07 -3.30 -11.46
N GLU A 127 3.20 -2.30 -11.49
CA GLU A 127 2.45 -1.93 -12.71
C GLU A 127 3.37 -1.40 -13.83
N SER A 128 4.40 -0.63 -13.47
CA SER A 128 5.37 -0.06 -14.41
C SER A 128 6.72 0.23 -13.72
N PRO A 129 7.53 -0.81 -13.45
CA PRO A 129 8.82 -0.61 -12.79
C PRO A 129 9.77 0.22 -13.67
N ASP A 130 10.67 0.95 -13.01
CA ASP A 130 11.79 1.63 -13.69
C ASP A 130 12.52 0.63 -14.62
N PRO A 131 12.91 1.01 -15.85
CA PRO A 131 13.54 0.10 -16.81
C PRO A 131 14.79 -0.60 -16.28
N ASN A 132 15.56 0.09 -15.43
CA ASN A 132 16.76 -0.46 -14.80
C ASN A 132 16.41 -1.46 -13.70
N LEU A 133 15.30 -1.26 -12.99
CA LEU A 133 14.79 -2.21 -12.02
C LEU A 133 14.19 -3.44 -12.72
N ALA A 134 13.48 -3.22 -13.82
CA ALA A 134 12.85 -4.28 -14.62
C ALA A 134 13.88 -5.28 -15.16
N SER A 135 15.00 -4.81 -15.71
CA SER A 135 16.07 -5.70 -16.21
C SER A 135 16.69 -6.53 -15.09
N TRP A 136 16.95 -5.91 -13.93
CA TRP A 136 17.48 -6.61 -12.77
C TRP A 136 16.50 -7.66 -12.21
N LEU A 137 15.21 -7.34 -12.12
CA LEU A 137 14.17 -8.31 -11.73
C LEU A 137 14.08 -9.48 -12.72
N GLU A 138 14.34 -9.23 -14.00
CA GLU A 138 14.43 -10.27 -15.01
C GLU A 138 15.61 -11.21 -14.77
N GLU A 139 16.78 -10.67 -14.46
CA GLU A 139 17.95 -11.46 -14.07
C GLU A 139 17.71 -12.29 -12.81
N MET A 140 17.11 -11.70 -11.77
CA MET A 140 16.85 -12.40 -10.50
C MET A 140 15.86 -13.56 -10.69
N SER A 141 14.81 -13.36 -11.51
CA SER A 141 13.86 -14.44 -11.84
C SER A 141 14.48 -15.61 -12.59
N LYS A 142 15.59 -15.39 -13.30
CA LYS A 142 16.32 -16.44 -14.03
C LYS A 142 17.32 -17.18 -13.13
N GLN A 143 17.83 -16.51 -12.09
CA GLN A 143 18.83 -17.07 -11.16
C GLN A 143 18.21 -17.97 -10.08
N CYS A 144 16.95 -17.77 -9.73
CA CYS A 144 16.20 -18.65 -8.83
C CYS A 144 15.12 -19.40 -9.62
N PRO A 145 15.43 -20.53 -10.27
CA PRO A 145 14.36 -21.42 -10.69
C PRO A 145 13.67 -21.88 -9.41
N LEU A 146 12.38 -21.56 -9.28
CA LEU A 146 11.49 -22.22 -8.33
C LEU A 146 11.72 -23.73 -8.49
N GLU A 147 12.41 -24.36 -7.54
CA GLU A 147 12.32 -25.81 -7.37
C GLU A 147 10.84 -26.10 -7.13
N LYS A 148 10.22 -26.71 -8.15
CA LYS A 148 8.87 -27.25 -8.08
C LYS A 148 8.89 -28.60 -7.41
#